data_AF-A0A7K2N320-F1
#
_entry.id   AF-A0A7K2N320-F1
#
_cell.length_a   1.000
_cell.length_b   1.000
_cell.length_c   1.000
_cell.angle_alpha   90.00
_cell.angle_beta   90.00
_cell.angle_gamma   90.00
#
_symmetry.space_group_name_H-M   'P 1'
#
loop_
_entity.id
_entity.type
_entity.pdbx_description
1 polymer ?
#
loop_
_entity_poly.entity_id
_entity_poly.type
_entity_poly.pdbx_seq_one_letter_code
_entity_poly.pdbx_strand_id
1 'polypeptide(L)' 'MTALGILYPGHSGEDDYPRIEQLLSSGIRVDLVHTDIGEDAHRVDALLEMGSPQRLEAGVAELRLAGSPSARAD' A
#
# COMPACT_ATOMS: atom_id res chain seq x y z
N MET A 1 -13.27 -14.39 -4.48
CA MET A 1 -12.01 -14.02 -3.82
C MET A 1 -11.79 -12.54 -4.09
N THR A 2 -11.73 -11.73 -3.05
CA THR A 2 -11.55 -10.27 -3.12
C THR A 2 -10.07 -9.96 -2.91
N ALA A 3 -9.48 -9.13 -3.76
CA ALA A 3 -8.12 -8.67 -3.59
C ALA A 3 -8.13 -7.30 -2.89
N LEU A 4 -7.30 -7.15 -1.86
CA LEU A 4 -7.09 -5.91 -1.11
C LEU A 4 -5.62 -5.50 -1.26
N GLY A 5 -5.38 -4.43 -2.03
CA GLY A 5 -4.06 -3.85 -2.19
C GLY A 5 -3.77 -2.76 -1.15
N ILE A 6 -2.59 -2.78 -0.54
CA ILE A 6 -2.12 -1.78 0.41
C ILE A 6 -0.83 -1.16 -0.13
N LEU A 7 -0.75 0.17 -0.15
CA LEU A 7 0.49 0.91 -0.37
C LEU A 7 1.02 1.37 0.98
N TYR A 8 2.29 1.11 1.26
CA TYR A 8 2.91 1.49 2.53
C TYR A 8 4.30 2.12 2.34
N PRO A 9 4.51 3.39 2.73
CA PRO A 9 5.84 4.00 2.66
C PRO A 9 6.82 3.38 3.66
N GLY A 10 8.01 2.98 3.21
CA GLY A 10 9.01 2.33 4.09
C GLY A 10 8.54 0.94 4.55
N HIS A 11 9.00 0.45 5.70
CA HIS A 11 8.63 -0.87 6.25
C HIS A 11 8.36 -0.77 7.74
N SER A 12 7.14 -1.10 8.18
CA SER A 12 6.76 -1.21 9.59
C SER A 12 5.56 -2.13 9.75
N GLY A 13 5.45 -2.81 10.89
CA GLY A 13 4.29 -3.67 11.18
C GLY A 13 4.14 -4.82 10.17
N GLU A 14 5.25 -5.29 9.60
CA GLU A 14 5.28 -6.31 8.55
C GLU A 14 4.55 -7.62 8.95
N ASP A 15 4.53 -7.92 10.24
CA ASP A 15 3.85 -9.07 10.81
C ASP A 15 2.32 -8.91 10.89
N ASP A 16 1.80 -7.68 10.80
CA ASP A 16 0.37 -7.41 10.85
C ASP A 16 -0.33 -7.73 9.53
N TYR A 17 0.31 -7.58 8.37
CA TYR A 17 -0.36 -7.83 7.08
C TYR A 17 -0.76 -9.29 6.87
N PRO A 18 0.12 -10.30 7.12
CA PRO A 18 -0.29 -11.70 7.08
C PRO A 18 -1.36 -12.03 8.13
N ARG A 19 -1.30 -11.39 9.31
CA ARG A 19 -2.32 -11.54 10.35
C ARG A 19 -3.67 -10.99 9.90
N ILE A 20 -3.70 -9.83 9.23
CA ILE A 20 -4.93 -9.25 8.67
C ILE A 20 -5.56 -10.20 7.65
N GLU A 21 -4.78 -10.77 6.73
CA GLU A 21 -5.27 -11.73 5.75
C GLU A 21 -5.91 -12.97 6.41
N GLN A 22 -5.29 -13.50 7.46
CA GLN A 22 -5.84 -14.61 8.25
C GLN A 22 -7.15 -14.26 8.95
N LEU A 23 -7.29 -13.03 9.44
CA LEU A 23 -8.47 -12.57 10.20
C LEU A 23 -9.66 -12.21 9.30
N LEU A 24 -9.41 -11.70 8.09
CA LEU A 24 -10.45 -11.22 7.17
C LEU A 24 -11.22 -12.34 6.43
N SER A 25 -11.07 -13.59 6.88
CA SER A 25 -11.64 -14.82 6.29
C SER A 25 -11.00 -15.21 4.95
N SER A 26 -11.06 -16.50 4.60
CA SER A 26 -10.41 -17.14 3.45
C SER A 26 -10.84 -16.61 2.06
N GLY A 27 -11.69 -15.60 1.99
CA GLY A 27 -12.15 -14.98 0.76
C GLY A 27 -11.35 -13.74 0.36
N ILE A 28 -10.46 -13.24 1.22
CA ILE A 28 -9.66 -12.03 0.96
C ILE A 28 -8.18 -12.41 0.78
N ARG A 29 -7.55 -11.81 -0.23
CA ARG A 29 -6.10 -11.83 -0.42
C ARG A 29 -5.56 -10.43 -0.15
N VAL A 30 -4.49 -10.30 0.64
CA VAL A 30 -3.86 -9.01 0.92
C VAL A 30 -2.55 -8.90 0.14
N ASP A 31 -2.46 -7.93 -0.77
CA ASP A 31 -1.23 -7.60 -1.49
C ASP A 31 -0.64 -6.31 -0.90
N LEU A 32 0.57 -6.36 -0.34
CA LEU A 32 1.30 -5.21 0.19
C LEU A 32 2.39 -4.78 -0.80
N VAL A 33 2.43 -3.50 -1.12
CA VAL A 33 3.52 -2.89 -1.89
C VAL A 33 4.12 -1.74 -1.10
N HIS A 34 5.43 -1.81 -0.90
CA HIS A 34 6.17 -0.73 -0.26
C HIS A 34 6.45 0.39 -1.26
N THR A 35 6.19 1.63 -0.84
CA THR A 35 6.53 2.84 -1.61
C THR A 35 7.73 3.53 -1.00
N ASP A 36 8.36 4.42 -1.78
CA ASP A 36 9.48 5.21 -1.28
C ASP A 36 9.05 6.13 -0.13
N ILE A 37 9.83 6.09 0.96
CA ILE A 37 9.63 6.93 2.15
C ILE A 37 10.21 8.33 1.95
N GLY A 38 11.23 8.49 1.11
CA GLY A 38 12.01 9.72 0.99
C GLY A 38 12.65 10.11 2.33
N GLU A 39 12.20 11.22 2.93
CA GLU A 39 12.64 11.66 4.26
C GLU A 39 11.72 11.08 5.33
N ASP A 40 12.27 10.29 6.26
CA ASP A 40 11.55 9.77 7.42
C ASP A 40 11.38 10.87 8.49
N ALA A 41 10.60 11.89 8.14
CA ALA A 41 10.29 13.02 8.98
C ALA A 41 8.78 13.14 9.17
N HIS A 42 8.37 13.33 10.42
CA HIS A 42 6.96 13.51 10.78
C HIS A 42 6.52 14.97 10.63
N ARG A 43 7.04 15.64 9.58
CA ARG A 43 6.70 17.02 9.21
C ARG A 43 5.69 17.00 8.06
N VAL A 44 4.80 17.99 8.03
CA VAL A 44 3.68 18.01 7.06
C VAL A 44 4.17 18.01 5.62
N ASP A 45 5.22 18.77 5.30
CA ASP A 45 5.82 18.83 3.97
C ASP A 45 6.37 17.47 3.53
N ALA A 46 7.08 16.78 4.42
CA ALA A 46 7.63 15.45 4.15
C ALA A 46 6.51 14.41 3.92
N LEU A 47 5.44 14.44 4.72
CA LEU A 47 4.31 13.51 4.58
C LEU A 47 3.50 13.75 3.29
N LEU A 48 3.29 15.01 2.90
CA LEU A 48 2.63 15.34 1.63
C LEU A 48 3.43 14.85 0.43
N GLU A 49 4.75 15.02 0.48
CA GLU A 49 5.65 14.56 -0.57
C GLU A 49 5.73 13.03 -0.62
N MET A 50 5.79 12.36 0.54
CA MET A 50 5.74 10.89 0.66
C MET A 50 4.47 10.30 0.06
N GLY A 51 3.32 10.93 0.29
CA GLY A 51 2.02 10.55 -0.28
C GLY A 51 1.73 11.13 -1.67
N SER A 52 2.71 11.75 -2.34
CA SER A 52 2.49 12.39 -3.63
C SER A 52 2.03 11.38 -4.70
N PRO A 53 1.16 11.78 -5.64
CA PRO A 53 0.72 10.90 -6.73
C PRO A 53 1.89 10.25 -7.47
N GLN A 54 2.95 11.01 -7.72
CA GLN A 54 4.15 10.55 -8.43
C GLN A 54 4.83 9.37 -7.72
N ARG A 55 4.87 9.36 -6.39
CA ARG A 55 5.46 8.25 -5.62
C ARG A 55 4.52 7.06 -5.50
N LEU A 56 3.21 7.31 -5.41
CA LEU A 56 2.21 6.25 -5.28
C LEU A 56 1.95 5.52 -6.61
N GLU A 57 2.09 6.20 -7.76
CA GLU A 57 1.81 5.64 -9.08
C GLU A 57 2.56 4.34 -9.38
N ALA A 58 3.84 4.26 -8.99
CA ALA A 58 4.65 3.05 -9.16
C ALA A 58 4.07 1.88 -8.35
N GLY A 59 3.72 2.11 -7.08
CA GLY A 59 3.12 1.08 -6.24
C GLY A 59 1.73 0.65 -6.71
N VAL A 60 0.91 1.60 -7.20
CA VAL A 60 -0.39 1.27 -7.81
C VAL A 60 -0.21 0.39 -9.04
N ALA A 61 0.80 0.66 -9.88
CA ALA A 61 1.09 -0.16 -11.04
C ALA A 61 1.48 -1.59 -10.63
N GLU A 62 2.27 -1.75 -9.58
CA GLU A 62 2.65 -3.06 -9.03
C GLU A 62 1.44 -3.83 -8.48
N LEU A 63 0.57 -3.18 -7.70
CA LEU A 63 -0.68 -3.80 -7.23
C LEU A 63 -1.58 -4.26 -8.39
N ARG A 64 -1.66 -3.48 -9.47
CA ARG A 64 -2.41 -3.88 -10.67
C ARG A 64 -1.83 -5.13 -11.31
N LEU A 65 -0.50 -5.25 -11.36
CA LEU A 65 0.17 -6.46 -11.88
C LEU A 65 -0.07 -7.69 -10.98
N ALA A 66 -0.20 -7.49 -9.66
CA ALA A 66 -0.61 -8.54 -8.72
C ALA A 66 -2.10 -8.93 -8.84
N GLY A 67 -2.89 -8.21 -9.62
CA GLY A 67 -4.32 -8.44 -9.81
C GLY A 67 -5.21 -7.78 -8.75
N SER A 68 -4.65 -6.88 -7.94
CA SER A 68 -5.40 -5.99 -7.05
C SER A 68 -5.95 -4.80 -7.83
N PRO A 69 -7.28 -4.60 -7.89
CA PRO A 69 -7.87 -3.48 -8.61
C PRO A 69 -7.58 -2.16 -7.86
N SER A 70 -7.48 -1.06 -8.59
CA SER A 70 -7.44 0.29 -8.02
C SER A 70 -8.68 1.04 -8.48
N ALA A 71 -9.40 1.65 -7.54
CA ALA A 71 -10.42 2.64 -7.88
C ALA A 71 -9.70 3.93 -8.31
N ARG A 72 -10.21 4.61 -9.35
CA ARG A 72 -9.85 6.02 -9.54
C ARG A 72 -10.51 6.80 -8.40
N ALA A 73 -9.77 7.74 -7.80
CA ALA A 73 -10.36 8.82 -7.03
C ALA A 73 -10.73 9.90 -8.04
N ASP A 74 -11.90 9.74 -8.66
CA ASP A 74 -12.56 10.80 -9.42
C ASP A 74 -13.22 11.84 -8.49
#